data_AF-J0H464-F1
#
_entry.id   AF-J0H464-F1
#
_cell.length_a   1.000
_cell.length_b   1.000
_cell.length_c   1.000
_cell.angle_alpha   90.00
_cell.angle_beta   90.00
_cell.angle_gamma   90.00
#
_symmetry.space_group_name_H-M   'P 1'
#
loop_
_entity.id
_entity.type
_entity.pdbx_description
1 polymer ?
#
loop_
_entity_poly.entity_id
_entity_poly.type
_entity_poly.pdbx_seq_one_letter_code
_entity_poly.pdbx_strand_id
1 'polypeptide(L)'
;MINSHVARLPGFTALLCCTLLLSGCGKDELAERKKACADFVKYRVLKESDTQRCSGEEGVFRKAASELVAADLQQLYPAMVDDAKTVSAYAKNDDLASYPALPLHIENPIFVDGSDPIAKSWPATVDLVQVTFDPPSDTNRQWQISGYRAGNPEDTWVLNLDGFGPNESSRIENNCALLSYSSASSGCRARVFIKATSGTDDDLRNLVAVAIELTPPSREEAFQALLENEMIRWRPINGNQ
;
A
#
# COMPACT_ATOMS: atom_id res chain seq x y z
N MET A 1 30.52 -24.57 -13.47
CA MET A 1 29.79 -23.67 -12.56
C MET A 1 28.61 -23.12 -13.33
N ILE A 2 27.42 -23.63 -13.04
CA ILE A 2 26.20 -23.38 -13.83
C ILE A 2 25.44 -22.24 -13.17
N ASN A 3 25.31 -21.13 -13.89
CA ASN A 3 24.46 -20.00 -13.54
C ASN A 3 22.99 -20.42 -13.67
N SER A 4 22.30 -20.55 -12.54
CA SER A 4 20.86 -20.73 -12.51
C SER A 4 20.19 -19.36 -12.58
N HIS A 5 19.86 -18.92 -13.79
CA HIS A 5 18.86 -17.87 -14.01
C HIS A 5 17.52 -18.38 -13.46
N VAL A 6 17.10 -17.84 -12.32
CA VAL A 6 15.72 -17.99 -11.84
C VAL A 6 14.85 -17.09 -12.72
N ALA A 7 14.17 -17.71 -13.67
CA ALA A 7 13.14 -17.07 -14.47
C ALA A 7 12.04 -16.55 -13.54
N ARG A 8 11.96 -15.22 -13.40
CA ARG A 8 10.81 -14.54 -12.78
C ARG A 8 9.58 -14.82 -13.63
N LEU A 9 8.61 -15.54 -13.06
CA LEU A 9 7.34 -15.84 -13.72
C LEU A 9 6.51 -14.55 -13.85
N PRO A 10 6.00 -14.21 -15.05
CA PRO A 10 5.15 -13.04 -15.30
C PRO A 10 3.68 -13.27 -14.87
N GLY A 11 3.46 -14.07 -13.82
CA GLY A 11 2.13 -14.62 -13.48
C GLY A 11 1.35 -13.89 -12.39
N PHE A 12 1.96 -12.94 -11.68
CA PHE A 12 1.33 -12.35 -10.48
C PHE A 12 0.36 -11.20 -10.78
N THR A 13 0.53 -10.48 -11.90
CA THR A 13 -0.37 -9.39 -12.30
C THR A 13 -1.69 -9.87 -12.93
N ALA A 14 -1.73 -11.09 -13.47
CA ALA A 14 -2.92 -11.61 -14.15
C ALA A 14 -4.03 -12.11 -13.20
N LEU A 15 -3.72 -12.38 -11.93
CA LEU A 15 -4.72 -12.86 -10.95
C LEU A 15 -5.45 -11.72 -10.21
N LEU A 16 -4.88 -10.53 -10.12
CA LEU A 16 -5.47 -9.37 -9.42
C LEU A 16 -6.36 -8.49 -10.32
N CYS A 17 -6.13 -8.45 -11.64
CA CYS A 17 -6.97 -7.64 -12.55
C CYS A 17 -8.35 -8.22 -12.83
N CYS A 18 -8.63 -9.49 -12.52
CA CYS A 18 -9.91 -10.13 -12.85
C CYS A 18 -10.97 -10.08 -11.73
N THR A 19 -10.70 -9.46 -10.58
CA THR A 19 -11.66 -9.41 -9.46
C THR A 19 -12.19 -8.00 -9.14
N LEU A 20 -11.80 -6.96 -9.87
CA LEU A 20 -12.13 -5.56 -9.54
C LEU A 20 -13.20 -4.91 -10.42
N LEU A 21 -13.87 -5.66 -11.30
CA LEU A 21 -14.94 -5.10 -12.14
C LEU A 21 -16.16 -6.02 -12.17
N LEU A 22 -17.17 -5.68 -11.36
CA LEU A 22 -18.58 -5.47 -11.75
C LEU A 22 -19.51 -5.69 -10.54
N SER A 23 -19.84 -4.59 -9.86
CA SER A 23 -20.98 -4.48 -8.97
C SER A 23 -22.29 -4.65 -9.76
N GLY A 24 -22.80 -5.87 -9.84
CA GLY A 24 -24.08 -6.23 -10.45
C GLY A 24 -25.07 -6.78 -9.41
N CYS A 25 -26.28 -6.21 -9.38
CA CYS A 25 -27.36 -6.49 -8.42
C CYS A 25 -27.61 -7.97 -8.05
N GLY A 26 -27.49 -8.29 -6.75
CA GLY A 26 -28.33 -9.22 -5.97
C GLY A 26 -28.35 -10.72 -6.29
N LYS A 27 -28.02 -11.14 -7.51
CA LYS A 27 -27.94 -12.57 -7.90
C LYS A 27 -26.51 -13.13 -7.84
N ASP A 28 -25.51 -12.27 -7.70
CA ASP A 28 -24.10 -12.65 -7.79
C ASP A 28 -23.44 -12.99 -6.44
N GLU A 29 -23.91 -12.45 -5.31
CA GLU A 29 -23.22 -12.63 -4.01
C GLU A 29 -23.11 -14.10 -3.57
N LEU A 30 -24.18 -14.89 -3.75
CA LEU A 30 -24.13 -16.32 -3.44
C LEU A 30 -23.25 -17.09 -4.44
N ALA A 31 -23.21 -16.66 -5.71
CA ALA A 31 -22.37 -17.27 -6.72
C ALA A 31 -20.88 -16.99 -6.43
N GLU A 32 -20.54 -15.76 -6.07
CA GLU A 32 -19.21 -15.35 -5.61
C GLU A 32 -18.79 -16.11 -4.35
N ARG A 33 -19.68 -16.25 -3.36
CA ARG A 33 -19.38 -17.04 -2.16
C ARG A 33 -19.13 -18.51 -2.49
N LYS A 34 -19.97 -19.12 -3.34
CA LYS A 34 -19.79 -20.51 -3.78
C LYS A 34 -18.48 -20.69 -4.57
N LYS A 35 -18.14 -19.72 -5.42
CA LYS A 35 -16.87 -19.69 -6.14
C LYS A 35 -15.68 -19.62 -5.18
N ALA A 36 -15.71 -18.73 -4.19
CA ALA A 36 -14.68 -18.63 -3.16
C ALA A 36 -14.54 -19.96 -2.37
N CYS A 37 -15.64 -20.60 -1.98
CA CYS A 37 -15.58 -21.91 -1.32
C CYS A 37 -14.98 -23.00 -2.23
N ALA A 38 -15.26 -22.98 -3.53
CA ALA A 38 -14.62 -23.90 -4.48
C ALA A 38 -13.11 -23.64 -4.62
N ASP A 39 -12.72 -22.35 -4.64
CA ASP A 39 -11.31 -21.95 -4.62
C ASP A 39 -10.61 -22.41 -3.34
N PHE A 40 -11.26 -22.33 -2.18
CA PHE A 40 -10.75 -22.85 -0.91
C PHE A 40 -10.48 -24.36 -0.96
N VAL A 41 -11.34 -25.15 -1.63
CA VAL A 41 -11.08 -26.58 -1.86
C VAL A 41 -9.89 -26.77 -2.79
N LYS A 42 -9.82 -26.00 -3.89
CA LYS A 42 -8.71 -26.06 -4.85
C LYS A 42 -7.37 -25.75 -4.20
N TYR A 43 -7.33 -24.75 -3.31
CA TYR A 43 -6.13 -24.38 -2.54
C TYR A 43 -5.92 -25.23 -1.28
N ARG A 44 -6.78 -26.23 -1.04
CA ARG A 44 -6.68 -27.22 0.04
C ARG A 44 -6.78 -26.63 1.46
N VAL A 45 -7.42 -25.48 1.60
CA VAL A 45 -7.76 -24.84 2.90
C VAL A 45 -9.19 -25.15 3.35
N LEU A 46 -9.94 -25.87 2.50
CA LEU A 46 -11.27 -26.41 2.81
C LEU A 46 -11.36 -27.85 2.28
N LYS A 47 -12.01 -28.73 3.02
CA LYS A 47 -12.33 -30.08 2.53
C LYS A 47 -13.52 -30.02 1.59
N GLU A 48 -13.52 -30.85 0.54
CA GLU A 48 -14.62 -30.91 -0.42
C GLU A 48 -15.99 -31.15 0.25
N SER A 49 -16.02 -31.97 1.32
CA SER A 49 -17.21 -32.24 2.12
C SER A 49 -17.79 -31.01 2.85
N ASP A 50 -16.97 -29.97 3.09
CA ASP A 50 -17.39 -28.77 3.81
C ASP A 50 -17.80 -27.62 2.86
N THR A 51 -17.80 -27.83 1.55
CA THR A 51 -18.12 -26.79 0.55
C THR A 51 -19.50 -26.16 0.76
N GLN A 52 -20.53 -26.99 1.02
CA GLN A 52 -21.88 -26.50 1.26
C GLN A 52 -21.96 -25.67 2.56
N ARG A 53 -21.28 -26.14 3.61
CA ARG A 53 -21.21 -25.45 4.90
C ARG A 53 -20.46 -24.14 4.79
N CYS A 54 -19.37 -24.09 4.04
CA CYS A 54 -18.65 -22.84 3.74
C CYS A 54 -19.56 -21.77 3.14
N SER A 55 -20.47 -22.16 2.23
CA SER A 55 -21.41 -21.20 1.62
C SER A 55 -22.53 -20.73 2.56
N GLY A 56 -22.79 -21.44 3.67
CA GLY A 56 -23.89 -21.16 4.60
C GLY A 56 -23.47 -20.68 6.00
N GLU A 57 -22.25 -20.98 6.44
CA GLU A 57 -21.75 -20.75 7.79
C GLU A 57 -20.54 -19.79 7.75
N GLU A 58 -20.68 -18.58 8.32
CA GLU A 58 -19.59 -17.58 8.36
C GLU A 58 -18.32 -18.14 9.01
N GLY A 59 -18.47 -18.88 10.11
CA GLY A 59 -17.33 -19.44 10.84
C GLY A 59 -16.50 -20.41 9.99
N VAL A 60 -17.14 -21.18 9.10
CA VAL A 60 -16.45 -22.11 8.19
C VAL A 60 -15.74 -21.33 7.09
N PHE A 61 -16.42 -20.34 6.50
CA PHE A 61 -15.81 -19.46 5.49
C PHE A 61 -14.61 -18.70 6.04
N ARG A 62 -14.78 -18.00 7.17
CA ARG A 62 -13.74 -17.21 7.83
C ARG A 62 -12.53 -18.04 8.17
N LYS A 63 -12.73 -19.28 8.64
CA LYS A 63 -11.62 -20.20 8.92
C LYS A 63 -10.84 -20.55 7.66
N ALA A 64 -11.52 -20.95 6.57
CA ALA A 64 -10.87 -21.28 5.31
C ALA A 64 -10.14 -20.07 4.70
N ALA A 65 -10.77 -18.90 4.72
CA ALA A 65 -10.15 -17.63 4.32
C ALA A 65 -8.90 -17.32 5.17
N SER A 66 -8.97 -17.52 6.49
CA SER A 66 -7.83 -17.29 7.40
C SER A 66 -6.65 -18.22 7.09
N GLU A 67 -6.92 -19.50 6.78
CA GLU A 67 -5.89 -20.46 6.37
C GLU A 67 -5.25 -20.08 5.03
N LEU A 68 -6.04 -19.61 4.06
CA LEU A 68 -5.55 -19.10 2.78
C LEU A 68 -4.65 -17.87 2.99
N VAL A 69 -5.15 -16.87 3.71
CA VAL A 69 -4.43 -15.64 4.01
C VAL A 69 -3.13 -15.91 4.77
N ALA A 70 -3.15 -16.84 5.73
CA ALA A 70 -1.94 -17.23 6.44
C ALA A 70 -0.86 -17.82 5.51
N ALA A 71 -1.26 -18.63 4.53
CA ALA A 71 -0.37 -19.21 3.53
C ALA A 71 0.18 -18.14 2.57
N ASP A 72 -0.67 -17.24 2.08
CA ASP A 72 -0.26 -16.14 1.21
C ASP A 72 0.72 -15.19 1.93
N LEU A 73 0.40 -14.81 3.17
CA LEU A 73 1.21 -13.92 3.98
C LEU A 73 2.58 -14.52 4.31
N GLN A 74 2.70 -15.84 4.43
CA GLN A 74 3.99 -16.50 4.62
C GLN A 74 4.95 -16.26 3.46
N GLN A 75 4.43 -16.09 2.24
CA GLN A 75 5.22 -15.81 1.04
C GLN A 75 5.42 -14.31 0.80
N LEU A 76 4.35 -13.52 1.00
CA LEU A 76 4.32 -12.10 0.66
C LEU A 76 5.04 -11.23 1.69
N TYR A 77 4.88 -11.53 2.99
CA TYR A 77 5.38 -10.63 4.05
C TYR A 77 6.91 -10.44 4.04
N PRO A 78 7.74 -11.49 3.86
CA PRO A 78 9.19 -11.31 3.79
C PRO A 78 9.63 -10.43 2.62
N ALA A 79 8.99 -10.56 1.45
CA ALA A 79 9.29 -9.75 0.28
C ALA A 79 8.92 -8.28 0.53
N MET A 80 7.75 -8.03 1.12
CA MET A 80 7.32 -6.67 1.48
C MET A 80 8.29 -5.98 2.45
N VAL A 81 8.77 -6.72 3.46
CA VAL A 81 9.77 -6.20 4.41
C VAL A 81 11.12 -5.93 3.75
N ASP A 82 11.56 -6.79 2.83
CA ASP A 82 12.83 -6.64 2.12
C ASP A 82 12.82 -5.43 1.16
N ASP A 83 11.73 -5.27 0.41
CA ASP A 83 11.59 -4.14 -0.49
C ASP A 83 11.45 -2.83 0.31
N ALA A 84 10.74 -2.82 1.46
CA ALA A 84 10.67 -1.63 2.33
C ALA A 84 12.06 -1.23 2.87
N LYS A 85 12.86 -2.21 3.31
CA LYS A 85 14.27 -1.97 3.71
C LYS A 85 15.11 -1.43 2.55
N THR A 86 14.90 -1.96 1.37
CA THR A 86 15.64 -1.56 0.17
C THR A 86 15.32 -0.12 -0.22
N VAL A 87 14.05 0.27 -0.24
CA VAL A 87 13.62 1.66 -0.45
C VAL A 87 14.23 2.58 0.61
N SER A 88 14.16 2.19 1.90
CA SER A 88 14.77 2.94 2.99
C SER A 88 16.29 3.06 2.89
N ALA A 89 16.97 2.12 2.20
CA ALA A 89 18.41 2.18 2.01
C ALA A 89 18.85 3.17 0.91
N TYR A 90 17.93 3.72 0.11
CA TYR A 90 18.25 4.78 -0.86
C TYR A 90 18.53 6.14 -0.20
N ALA A 91 18.11 6.30 1.05
CA ALA A 91 18.31 7.45 1.91
C ALA A 91 19.81 7.78 2.24
N LYS A 92 20.78 7.13 1.60
CA LYS A 92 22.14 6.96 2.14
C LYS A 92 23.13 8.13 1.99
N ASN A 93 22.80 9.24 1.33
CA ASN A 93 23.83 10.22 0.93
C ASN A 93 23.68 11.63 1.51
N ASP A 94 22.62 11.93 2.26
CA ASP A 94 22.43 13.25 2.90
C ASP A 94 22.44 13.10 4.44
N ASP A 95 22.79 14.18 5.17
CA ASP A 95 22.65 14.24 6.63
C ASP A 95 21.17 14.32 7.02
N LEU A 96 20.43 13.23 6.80
CA LEU A 96 19.00 13.14 7.07
C LEU A 96 18.68 13.33 8.56
N ALA A 97 19.65 13.11 9.44
CA ALA A 97 19.50 13.37 10.87
C ALA A 97 19.31 14.87 11.18
N SER A 98 19.71 15.77 10.27
CA SER A 98 19.52 17.21 10.41
C SER A 98 18.13 17.70 9.99
N TYR A 99 17.25 16.82 9.48
CA TYR A 99 15.93 17.20 8.99
C TYR A 99 14.94 17.23 10.17
N PRO A 100 14.48 18.40 10.65
CA PRO A 100 13.47 18.49 11.70
C PRO A 100 12.11 17.96 11.24
N ALA A 101 11.32 17.44 12.19
CA ALA A 101 9.93 17.12 11.93
C ALA A 101 9.12 18.37 11.61
N LEU A 102 8.36 18.31 10.50
CA LEU A 102 7.45 19.38 10.14
C LEU A 102 6.32 19.46 11.19
N PRO A 103 6.05 20.63 11.81
CA PRO A 103 5.01 20.77 12.83
C PRO A 103 3.60 20.51 12.30
N LEU A 104 2.75 19.79 13.06
CA LEU A 104 1.41 19.32 12.62
C LEU A 104 0.44 20.43 12.17
N HIS A 105 0.61 21.67 12.64
CA HIS A 105 -0.22 22.81 12.25
C HIS A 105 0.14 23.37 10.86
N ILE A 106 1.30 22.98 10.32
CA ILE A 106 1.70 23.31 8.95
C ILE A 106 1.07 22.27 8.04
N GLU A 107 -0.17 22.49 7.61
CA GLU A 107 -0.78 21.71 6.51
C GLU A 107 0.14 21.71 5.28
N ASN A 108 -0.15 20.87 4.28
CA ASN A 108 0.50 20.99 2.97
C ASN A 108 0.54 22.48 2.58
N PRO A 109 1.72 23.12 2.58
CA PRO A 109 1.74 24.56 2.76
C PRO A 109 1.02 25.21 1.58
N ILE A 110 0.06 26.08 1.88
CA ILE A 110 -0.47 27.10 0.98
C ILE A 110 -0.02 28.39 1.63
N PHE A 111 0.93 29.11 1.01
CA PHE A 111 1.64 30.26 1.59
C PHE A 111 0.94 30.97 2.76
N VAL A 112 1.57 30.94 3.93
CA VAL A 112 1.50 32.06 4.86
C VAL A 112 2.83 32.79 4.71
N ASP A 113 2.72 34.06 4.33
CA ASP A 113 3.75 35.08 4.15
C ASP A 113 5.10 34.78 4.82
N GLY A 114 6.22 35.05 4.12
CA GLY A 114 7.62 34.71 4.44
C GLY A 114 8.20 35.27 5.76
N SER A 115 7.31 35.70 6.65
CA SER A 115 7.51 35.97 8.07
C SER A 115 7.63 34.72 8.95
N ASP A 116 7.15 33.55 8.50
CA ASP A 116 7.21 32.33 9.30
C ASP A 116 8.62 31.69 9.26
N PRO A 117 9.24 31.30 10.39
CA PRO A 117 10.61 30.79 10.43
C PRO A 117 10.83 29.52 9.59
N ILE A 118 9.74 28.81 9.28
CA ILE A 118 9.72 27.50 8.65
C ILE A 118 9.96 27.58 7.13
N ALA A 119 9.58 28.70 6.50
CA ALA A 119 9.81 28.94 5.06
C ALA A 119 11.30 29.11 4.71
N LYS A 120 12.21 29.13 5.68
CA LYS A 120 13.67 29.18 5.47
C LYS A 120 14.39 27.87 5.82
N SER A 121 13.68 26.83 6.27
CA SER A 121 14.24 25.58 6.82
C SER A 121 13.76 24.34 6.08
N TRP A 122 13.75 24.36 4.74
CA TRP A 122 13.07 23.33 3.95
C TRP A 122 13.68 21.93 3.89
N PRO A 123 14.84 21.60 4.49
CA PRO A 123 15.07 20.23 4.94
C PRO A 123 14.11 19.92 6.10
N ALA A 124 13.13 19.06 5.89
CA ALA A 124 12.20 18.63 6.95
C ALA A 124 11.72 17.18 6.75
N THR A 125 11.14 16.59 7.78
CA THR A 125 10.48 15.28 7.68
C THR A 125 8.97 15.41 7.82
N VAL A 126 8.24 14.67 6.98
CA VAL A 126 6.79 14.48 7.08
C VAL A 126 6.50 12.99 7.24
N ASP A 127 5.82 12.64 8.32
CA ASP A 127 5.36 11.27 8.54
C ASP A 127 4.00 11.09 7.84
N LEU A 128 3.94 10.14 6.91
CA LEU A 128 2.75 9.76 6.11
C LEU A 128 2.22 8.38 6.50
N VAL A 129 0.91 8.22 6.38
CA VAL A 129 0.16 6.96 6.55
C VAL A 129 -0.65 6.67 5.27
N GLN A 130 -1.01 5.40 5.06
CA GLN A 130 -1.69 4.94 3.83
C GLN A 130 -0.95 5.35 2.56
N VAL A 131 0.35 5.07 2.56
CA VAL A 131 1.24 5.51 1.49
C VAL A 131 0.96 4.75 0.19
N THR A 132 0.81 5.49 -0.90
CA THR A 132 0.79 4.98 -2.27
C THR A 132 1.93 5.58 -3.07
N PHE A 133 2.21 4.94 -4.20
CA PHE A 133 3.23 5.40 -5.12
C PHE A 133 2.69 5.38 -6.53
N ASP A 134 2.83 6.51 -7.21
CA ASP A 134 2.29 6.70 -8.55
C ASP A 134 3.44 6.74 -9.56
N PRO A 135 3.36 5.93 -10.63
CA PRO A 135 4.37 5.94 -11.68
C PRO A 135 4.32 7.24 -12.49
N PRO A 136 5.42 7.57 -13.20
CA PRO A 136 5.43 8.64 -14.19
C PRO A 136 4.29 8.51 -15.20
N SER A 137 3.70 9.65 -15.55
CA SER A 137 2.62 9.80 -16.53
C SER A 137 3.00 10.82 -17.61
N ASP A 138 2.12 11.02 -18.59
CA ASP A 138 2.33 12.02 -19.65
C ASP A 138 2.48 13.46 -19.11
N THR A 139 1.93 13.72 -17.92
CA THR A 139 1.97 15.03 -17.26
C THR A 139 3.03 15.13 -16.16
N ASN A 140 3.58 14.01 -15.69
CA ASN A 140 4.65 13.98 -14.69
C ASN A 140 5.69 12.90 -15.01
N ARG A 141 6.94 13.31 -15.24
CA ARG A 141 8.03 12.38 -15.57
C ARG A 141 8.69 11.72 -14.35
N GLN A 142 8.29 12.11 -13.14
CA GLN A 142 8.85 11.60 -11.89
C GLN A 142 7.85 10.67 -11.20
N TRP A 143 8.38 9.74 -10.42
CA TRP A 143 7.60 8.98 -9.46
C TRP A 143 7.04 9.90 -8.39
N GLN A 144 5.88 9.56 -7.85
CA GLN A 144 5.29 10.27 -6.72
C GLN A 144 5.07 9.34 -5.54
N ILE A 145 5.19 9.90 -4.34
CA ILE A 145 4.67 9.32 -3.11
C ILE A 145 3.48 10.15 -2.67
N SER A 146 2.40 9.46 -2.32
CA SER A 146 1.15 10.07 -1.88
C SER A 146 0.72 9.44 -0.55
N GLY A 147 0.09 10.20 0.33
CA GLY A 147 -0.43 9.69 1.60
C GLY A 147 -1.01 10.77 2.50
N TYR A 148 -1.62 10.35 3.61
CA TYR A 148 -2.15 11.27 4.61
C TYR A 148 -1.11 11.55 5.67
N ARG A 149 -1.05 12.76 6.18
CA ARG A 149 -0.15 13.07 7.28
C ARG A 149 -0.55 12.33 8.56
N ALA A 150 0.42 11.76 9.25
CA ALA A 150 0.21 11.11 10.54
C ALA A 150 -0.42 12.09 11.54
N GLY A 151 -1.58 11.72 12.08
CA GLY A 151 -2.34 12.55 13.02
C GLY A 151 -3.29 13.56 12.37
N ASN A 152 -3.33 13.68 11.04
CA ASN A 152 -4.28 14.51 10.31
C ASN A 152 -4.76 13.81 9.02
N PRO A 153 -5.86 13.04 9.06
CA PRO A 153 -6.36 12.28 7.91
C PRO A 153 -6.89 13.14 6.75
N GLU A 154 -7.14 14.44 6.97
CA GLU A 154 -7.59 15.35 5.91
C GLU A 154 -6.40 16.02 5.18
N ASP A 155 -5.19 15.93 5.73
CA ASP A 155 -3.98 16.55 5.18
C ASP A 155 -3.26 15.58 4.23
N THR A 156 -3.63 15.65 2.95
CA THR A 156 -3.07 14.80 1.88
C THR A 156 -1.82 15.43 1.29
N TRP A 157 -0.75 14.64 1.22
CA TRP A 157 0.53 15.03 0.64
C TRP A 157 0.80 14.23 -0.64
N VAL A 158 1.30 14.91 -1.66
CA VAL A 158 1.76 14.31 -2.92
C VAL A 158 3.10 14.95 -3.26
N LEU A 159 4.16 14.14 -3.32
CA LEU A 159 5.53 14.62 -3.49
C LEU A 159 6.22 13.86 -4.62
N ASN A 160 6.91 14.59 -5.50
CA ASN A 160 7.77 13.97 -6.49
C ASN A 160 9.01 13.37 -5.81
N LEU A 161 9.44 12.20 -6.29
CA LEU A 161 10.64 11.53 -5.82
C LEU A 161 11.87 12.02 -6.61
N ASP A 162 12.80 12.68 -5.92
CA ASP A 162 14.08 13.11 -6.48
C ASP A 162 15.11 11.97 -6.34
N GLY A 163 15.75 11.59 -7.45
CA GLY A 163 16.76 10.52 -7.47
C GLY A 163 16.23 9.08 -7.51
N PHE A 164 14.92 8.86 -7.63
CA PHE A 164 14.32 7.52 -7.77
C PHE A 164 14.11 7.16 -9.25
N GLY A 165 14.85 6.16 -9.73
CA GLY A 165 14.80 5.68 -11.12
C GLY A 165 13.90 4.44 -11.33
N PRO A 166 13.86 3.87 -12.55
CA PRO A 166 13.00 2.73 -12.92
C PRO A 166 13.25 1.42 -12.14
N ASN A 167 14.48 1.19 -11.68
CA ASN A 167 14.85 -0.05 -10.97
C ASN A 167 14.31 -0.04 -9.53
N GLU A 168 14.30 1.14 -8.93
CA GLU A 168 13.79 1.46 -7.61
C GLU A 168 12.27 1.33 -7.55
N SER A 169 11.61 1.64 -8.67
CA SER A 169 10.16 1.80 -8.73
C SER A 169 9.37 0.50 -8.87
N SER A 170 9.94 -0.51 -9.56
CA SER A 170 9.31 -1.84 -9.62
C SER A 170 9.16 -2.52 -8.25
N ARG A 171 9.93 -2.09 -7.24
CA ARG A 171 9.86 -2.57 -5.85
C ARG A 171 8.88 -1.76 -5.01
N ILE A 172 8.76 -0.48 -5.35
CA ILE A 172 7.79 0.46 -4.79
C ILE A 172 6.35 0.01 -5.11
N GLU A 173 6.08 -0.42 -6.36
CA GLU A 173 4.76 -0.90 -6.80
C GLU A 173 4.28 -2.16 -6.05
N ASN A 174 5.19 -3.02 -5.61
CA ASN A 174 4.85 -4.32 -5.01
C ASN A 174 4.53 -4.26 -3.51
N ASN A 175 4.87 -3.16 -2.81
CA ASN A 175 4.88 -3.14 -1.35
C ASN A 175 3.59 -2.67 -0.70
N CYS A 176 3.02 -1.56 -1.18
CA CYS A 176 2.01 -0.83 -0.40
C CYS A 176 0.61 -0.94 -1.01
N ALA A 177 0.51 -1.01 -2.35
CA ALA A 177 -0.76 -1.06 -3.06
C ALA A 177 -1.62 -2.29 -2.70
N LEU A 178 -1.02 -3.42 -2.32
CA LEU A 178 -1.74 -4.64 -1.94
C LEU A 178 -2.62 -4.46 -0.70
N LEU A 179 -2.29 -3.53 0.20
CA LEU A 179 -2.98 -3.34 1.48
C LEU A 179 -3.73 -2.00 1.58
N SER A 180 -3.48 -1.05 0.67
CA SER A 180 -4.07 0.30 0.68
C SER A 180 -5.59 0.35 0.42
N TYR A 181 -6.23 -0.76 0.07
CA TYR A 181 -7.67 -0.82 -0.23
C TYR A 181 -8.53 -1.48 0.85
N SER A 182 -7.95 -1.87 1.99
CA SER A 182 -8.68 -2.44 3.13
C SER A 182 -8.91 -1.40 4.22
N SER A 183 -10.13 -1.34 4.77
CA SER A 183 -10.44 -0.51 5.94
C SER A 183 -9.75 -0.96 7.22
N ALA A 184 -9.32 -2.23 7.29
CA ALA A 184 -8.63 -2.84 8.42
C ALA A 184 -7.10 -2.65 8.41
N SER A 185 -6.50 -2.06 7.37
CA SER A 185 -5.07 -1.71 7.36
C SER A 185 -4.83 -0.30 6.90
N SER A 186 -3.99 0.41 7.66
CA SER A 186 -3.49 1.73 7.31
C SER A 186 -2.40 1.71 6.23
N GLY A 187 -2.21 0.58 5.55
CA GLY A 187 -1.19 0.39 4.52
C GLY A 187 0.24 0.55 5.06
N CYS A 188 1.16 0.93 4.17
CA CYS A 188 2.50 1.36 4.57
C CYS A 188 2.46 2.73 5.24
N ARG A 189 3.40 2.93 6.17
CA ARG A 189 3.75 4.23 6.71
C ARG A 189 5.10 4.67 6.13
N ALA A 190 5.30 5.97 5.98
CA ALA A 190 6.57 6.51 5.52
C ALA A 190 6.98 7.69 6.38
N ARG A 191 8.26 7.80 6.71
CA ARG A 191 8.86 9.09 7.02
C ARG A 191 9.50 9.61 5.74
N VAL A 192 9.03 10.74 5.26
CA VAL A 192 9.47 11.35 4.00
C VAL A 192 10.34 12.55 4.31
N PHE A 193 11.55 12.56 3.76
CA PHE A 193 12.49 13.67 3.88
C PHE A 193 12.29 14.59 2.68
N ILE A 194 11.93 15.83 2.93
CA ILE A 194 11.59 16.81 1.89
C ILE A 194 12.64 17.90 1.80
N LYS A 195 12.86 18.41 0.58
CA LYS A 195 13.61 19.64 0.30
C LYS A 195 12.94 20.45 -0.81
N ALA A 196 13.25 21.73 -0.90
CA ALA A 196 12.92 22.57 -2.06
C ALA A 196 13.94 22.36 -3.20
N THR A 197 13.48 22.37 -4.46
CA THR A 197 14.32 22.11 -5.65
C THR A 197 15.01 23.33 -6.26
N SER A 198 14.66 24.56 -5.88
CA SER A 198 15.34 25.78 -6.35
C SER A 198 15.39 26.89 -5.30
N GLY A 199 16.55 27.55 -5.16
CA GLY A 199 16.82 28.53 -4.10
C GLY A 199 16.37 29.98 -4.37
N THR A 200 15.51 30.25 -5.34
CA THR A 200 15.08 31.63 -5.65
C THR A 200 13.60 31.85 -5.90
N ASP A 201 12.76 30.81 -5.98
CA ASP A 201 11.32 31.01 -6.07
C ASP A 201 10.60 30.11 -5.07
N ASP A 202 10.04 30.80 -4.10
CA ASP A 202 9.01 30.45 -3.14
C ASP A 202 7.77 29.84 -3.84
N ASP A 203 7.91 28.71 -4.53
CA ASP A 203 6.78 27.94 -5.08
C ASP A 203 6.79 26.52 -4.52
N LEU A 204 5.73 26.21 -3.78
CA LEU A 204 5.51 24.96 -3.03
C LEU A 204 5.37 23.75 -3.96
N ARG A 205 5.17 23.99 -5.26
CA ARG A 205 5.26 22.99 -6.34
C ARG A 205 6.66 22.37 -6.48
N ASN A 206 7.65 22.95 -5.81
CA ASN A 206 9.06 22.58 -5.92
C ASN A 206 9.54 21.71 -4.74
N LEU A 207 8.64 21.24 -3.85
CA LEU A 207 8.99 20.26 -2.82
C LEU A 207 9.12 18.86 -3.42
N VAL A 208 10.23 18.21 -3.08
CA VAL A 208 10.50 16.84 -3.50
C VAL A 208 10.89 16.00 -2.31
N ALA A 209 10.49 14.73 -2.35
CA ALA A 209 10.98 13.71 -1.46
C ALA A 209 12.37 13.27 -1.94
N VAL A 210 13.38 13.46 -1.09
CA VAL A 210 14.77 13.06 -1.37
C VAL A 210 15.16 11.74 -0.76
N ALA A 211 14.43 11.34 0.28
CA ALA A 211 14.59 10.07 0.95
C ALA A 211 13.25 9.66 1.56
N ILE A 212 13.09 8.35 1.73
CA ILE A 212 11.90 7.75 2.30
C ILE A 212 12.35 6.65 3.24
N GLU A 213 11.90 6.70 4.49
CA GLU A 213 11.96 5.57 5.41
C GLU A 213 10.59 4.89 5.44
N LEU A 214 10.47 3.76 4.74
CA LEU A 214 9.26 2.96 4.73
C LEU A 214 9.17 2.05 5.95
N THR A 215 8.01 2.08 6.59
CA THR A 215 7.60 1.13 7.63
C THR A 215 6.44 0.29 7.08
N PRO A 216 6.67 -0.99 6.76
CA PRO A 216 5.59 -1.87 6.34
C PRO A 216 4.61 -2.09 7.51
N PRO A 217 3.35 -2.48 7.24
CA PRO A 217 2.45 -2.88 8.31
C PRO A 217 3.03 -4.10 9.04
N SER A 218 2.64 -4.25 10.31
CA SER A 218 2.92 -5.47 11.07
C SER A 218 2.28 -6.67 10.37
N ARG A 219 2.81 -7.86 10.65
CA ARG A 219 2.27 -9.10 10.07
C ARG A 219 0.79 -9.29 10.42
N GLU A 220 0.39 -8.90 11.62
CA GLU A 220 -1.01 -8.96 12.06
C GLU A 220 -1.89 -7.97 11.29
N GLU A 221 -1.47 -6.71 11.12
CA GLU A 221 -2.21 -5.73 10.32
C GLU A 221 -2.38 -6.19 8.86
N ALA A 222 -1.34 -6.77 8.26
CA ALA A 222 -1.41 -7.34 6.92
C ALA A 222 -2.36 -8.55 6.85
N PHE A 223 -2.33 -9.42 7.87
CA PHE A 223 -3.26 -10.56 7.97
C PHE A 223 -4.71 -10.09 8.04
N GLN A 224 -5.02 -9.13 8.91
CA GLN A 224 -6.38 -8.64 9.09
C GLN A 224 -6.92 -7.96 7.82
N ALA A 225 -6.10 -7.19 7.11
CA ALA A 225 -6.53 -6.57 5.85
C ALA A 225 -6.83 -7.59 4.75
N LEU A 226 -5.96 -8.57 4.57
CA LEU A 226 -6.19 -9.63 3.60
C LEU A 226 -7.43 -10.45 3.96
N LEU A 227 -7.63 -10.75 5.25
CA LEU A 227 -8.82 -11.44 5.73
C LEU A 227 -10.09 -10.61 5.52
N GLU A 228 -10.06 -9.30 5.75
CA GLU A 228 -11.21 -8.43 5.50
C GLU A 228 -11.59 -8.43 4.00
N ASN A 229 -10.61 -8.31 3.11
CA ASN A 229 -10.82 -8.39 1.66
C ASN A 229 -11.47 -9.72 1.25
N GLU A 230 -11.02 -10.82 1.85
CA GLU A 230 -11.60 -12.15 1.68
C GLU A 230 -13.05 -12.24 2.17
N MET A 231 -13.32 -11.63 3.33
CA MET A 231 -14.64 -11.63 3.96
C MET A 231 -15.68 -10.76 3.22
N ILE A 232 -15.26 -9.83 2.34
CA ILE A 232 -16.19 -9.12 1.44
C ILE A 232 -17.00 -10.11 0.59
N ARG A 233 -16.37 -11.22 0.17
CA ARG A 233 -17.01 -12.28 -0.64
C ARG A 233 -18.01 -13.13 0.14
N TRP A 234 -18.05 -12.99 1.47
CA TRP A 234 -18.98 -13.73 2.30
C TRP A 234 -20.30 -13.00 2.54
N ARG A 235 -20.37 -11.66 2.48
CA ARG A 235 -21.49 -10.81 2.94
C ARG A 235 -22.86 -11.51 3.08
N PRO A 236 -23.53 -11.41 4.25
CA PRO A 236 -24.78 -12.13 4.47
C PRO A 236 -25.83 -11.70 3.45
N ILE A 237 -26.56 -12.67 2.90
CA ILE A 237 -27.66 -12.38 1.99
C ILE A 237 -28.73 -11.72 2.85
N ASN A 238 -28.90 -10.41 2.71
CA ASN A 238 -29.98 -9.72 3.39
C ASN A 238 -31.30 -10.26 2.84
N GLY A 239 -31.92 -11.15 3.60
CA GLY A 239 -33.24 -11.69 3.33
C GLY A 239 -34.30 -10.63 3.59
N ASN A 240 -34.44 -9.67 2.66
CA ASN A 240 -35.67 -8.91 2.49
C ASN A 240 -36.07 -9.03 1.02
N GLN A 241 -36.78 -10.12 0.72
CA GLN A 241 -37.79 -10.19 -0.33
C GLN A 241 -39.15 -10.18 0.34
#